data_AF-A0A9P5MNC1-F1
#
_entry.id   AF-A0A9P5MNC1-F1
#
_cell.length_a   1.000
_cell.length_b   1.000
_cell.length_c   1.000
_cell.angle_alpha   90.00
_cell.angle_beta   90.00
_cell.angle_gamma   90.00
#
_symmetry.space_group_name_H-M   'P 1'
#
loop_
_entity.id
_entity.type
_entity.pdbx_description
1 polymer ?
#
loop_
_entity_poly.entity_id
_entity_poly.type
_entity_poly.pdbx_seq_one_letter_code
_entity_poly.pdbx_strand_id
1 'polypeptide(L)'
;MTANTSRSFDKVVQQEDARLATLHPTEKDIPGCLTLFDTFMQCYIVGNQIRSLYRYGHGSDCSDKWNDVKFCLSMKSLEGEERRRAWLRHRAEWWAQRRLSRSSEDVWDVRTEPLPPLQRHSS
;
A
#
# COMPACT_ATOMS: atom_id res chain seq x y z
N MET A 1 24.42 5.09 15.36
CA MET A 1 23.26 4.85 14.47
C MET A 1 22.66 6.21 14.16
N THR A 2 23.10 6.84 13.07
CA THR A 2 22.59 8.16 12.65
C THR A 2 21.25 7.96 11.97
N ALA A 3 20.16 8.36 12.63
CA ALA A 3 18.85 8.42 12.01
C ALA A 3 18.90 9.42 10.85
N ASN A 4 18.76 8.91 9.62
CA ASN A 4 18.69 9.71 8.41
C ASN A 4 17.45 10.62 8.49
N THR A 5 17.67 11.90 8.72
CA THR A 5 16.64 12.90 9.10
C THR A 5 15.76 13.33 7.92
N SER A 6 15.90 12.69 6.76
CA SER A 6 15.25 13.06 5.49
C SER A 6 13.83 12.48 5.31
N ARG A 7 13.46 11.44 6.07
CA ARG A 7 12.19 10.69 5.89
C ARG A 7 11.18 11.01 6.98
N SER A 8 10.55 12.18 6.90
CA SER A 8 9.36 12.47 7.69
C SER A 8 8.18 11.65 7.15
N PHE A 9 7.34 11.12 8.05
CA PHE A 9 6.12 10.38 7.71
C PHE A 9 5.28 11.12 6.68
N ASP A 10 5.05 12.41 6.89
CA ASP A 10 4.21 13.23 6.00
C ASP A 10 4.75 13.31 4.57
N LYS A 11 6.08 13.39 4.41
CA LYS A 11 6.73 13.42 3.09
C LYS A 11 6.54 12.10 2.35
N VAL A 12 6.67 10.98 3.05
CA VAL A 12 6.46 9.64 2.47
C VAL A 12 5.00 9.45 2.08
N VAL A 13 4.06 9.91 2.93
CA VAL A 13 2.63 9.84 2.60
C VAL A 13 2.30 10.68 1.37
N GLN A 14 2.83 11.90 1.24
CA GLN A 14 2.62 12.73 0.04
C GLN A 14 3.16 12.06 -1.23
N GLN A 15 4.32 11.41 -1.14
CA GLN A 15 4.90 10.68 -2.25
C GLN A 15 4.03 9.47 -2.65
N GLU A 16 3.55 8.71 -1.66
CA GLU A 16 2.65 7.57 -1.91
C GLU A 16 1.30 8.00 -2.47
N ASP A 17 0.73 9.11 -1.98
CA ASP A 17 -0.52 9.65 -2.47
C ASP A 17 -0.41 10.06 -3.95
N ALA A 18 0.67 10.78 -4.32
CA ALA A 18 0.94 11.12 -5.72
C ALA A 18 1.13 9.87 -6.62
N ARG A 19 1.85 8.86 -6.11
CA ARG A 19 2.06 7.59 -6.81
C ARG A 19 0.73 6.86 -7.01
N LEU A 20 -0.08 6.75 -5.96
CA LEU A 20 -1.37 6.06 -5.98
C LEU A 20 -2.39 6.80 -6.85
N ALA A 21 -2.40 8.14 -6.84
CA ALA A 21 -3.24 8.95 -7.72
C ALA A 21 -2.91 8.71 -9.20
N THR A 22 -1.64 8.47 -9.53
CA THR A 22 -1.22 8.12 -10.89
C THR A 22 -1.65 6.69 -11.28
N LEU A 23 -1.59 5.75 -10.34
CA LEU A 23 -1.97 4.35 -10.56
C LEU A 23 -3.48 4.11 -10.59
N HIS A 24 -4.24 4.92 -9.86
CA HIS A 24 -5.70 4.82 -9.72
C HIS A 24 -6.35 6.15 -10.12
N PRO A 25 -6.36 6.47 -11.43
CA PRO A 25 -6.83 7.75 -11.92
C PRO A 25 -8.34 7.92 -11.76
N THR A 26 -9.13 6.84 -11.81
CA THR A 26 -10.60 6.90 -11.80
C THR A 26 -11.21 6.32 -10.52
N GLU A 27 -12.46 6.67 -10.24
CA GLU A 27 -13.19 6.11 -9.10
C GLU A 27 -13.40 4.59 -9.22
N LYS A 28 -13.55 4.07 -10.45
CA LYS A 28 -13.77 2.64 -10.70
C LYS A 28 -12.57 1.77 -10.32
N ASP A 29 -11.40 2.38 -10.17
CA ASP A 29 -10.17 1.70 -9.76
C ASP A 29 -10.13 1.41 -8.24
N ILE A 30 -11.09 1.95 -7.49
CA ILE A 30 -11.19 1.77 -6.04
C ILE A 30 -12.07 0.55 -5.73
N PRO A 31 -11.57 -0.42 -4.92
CA PRO A 31 -12.33 -1.62 -4.62
C PRO A 31 -13.59 -1.32 -3.80
N GLY A 32 -14.66 -2.07 -4.06
CA GLY A 32 -15.87 -2.03 -3.24
C GLY A 32 -15.67 -2.73 -1.89
N CYS A 33 -16.51 -2.41 -0.89
CA CYS A 33 -16.37 -2.97 0.45
C CYS A 33 -16.56 -4.49 0.49
N LEU A 34 -17.40 -5.06 -0.39
CA LEU A 34 -17.55 -6.51 -0.52
C LEU A 34 -16.25 -7.16 -1.03
N THR A 35 -15.59 -6.56 -2.01
CA THR A 35 -14.30 -7.03 -2.52
C THR A 35 -13.21 -7.00 -1.44
N LEU A 36 -13.21 -5.96 -0.61
CA LEU A 36 -12.29 -5.86 0.54
C LEU A 36 -12.60 -6.92 1.60
N PHE A 37 -13.88 -7.19 1.84
CA PHE A 37 -14.31 -8.25 2.76
C PHE A 37 -13.91 -9.64 2.27
N ASP A 38 -14.09 -9.92 0.98
CA ASP A 38 -13.63 -11.18 0.36
C ASP A 38 -12.11 -11.33 0.50
N THR A 39 -11.36 -10.24 0.30
CA THR A 39 -9.90 -10.22 0.51
C THR A 39 -9.52 -10.51 1.96
N PHE A 40 -10.27 -9.96 2.92
CA PHE A 40 -10.09 -10.25 4.34
C PHE A 40 -10.36 -11.74 4.65
N MET A 41 -11.44 -12.31 4.13
CA MET A 41 -11.76 -13.73 4.32
C MET A 41 -10.72 -14.65 3.69
N GLN A 42 -10.17 -14.28 2.53
CA GLN A 42 -9.09 -15.03 1.89
C GLN A 42 -7.82 -15.13 2.75
N CYS A 43 -7.56 -14.15 3.62
CA CYS A 43 -6.45 -14.21 4.56
C CYS A 43 -6.60 -15.37 5.57
N TYR A 44 -7.83 -15.72 5.96
CA TYR A 44 -8.13 -16.79 6.91
C TYR A 44 -8.22 -18.18 6.29
N ILE A 45 -8.11 -18.31 4.97
CA ILE A 45 -8.11 -19.61 4.32
C ILE A 45 -7.00 -20.49 4.91
N VAL A 46 -7.36 -21.74 5.24
CA VAL A 46 -6.50 -22.71 5.94
C VAL A 46 -5.13 -22.86 5.30
N GLY A 47 -5.06 -22.89 3.96
CA GLY A 47 -3.79 -23.00 3.24
C GLY A 47 -2.82 -21.84 3.51
N ASN A 48 -3.33 -20.61 3.60
CA ASN A 48 -2.52 -19.43 3.90
C ASN A 48 -2.01 -19.47 5.34
N GLN A 49 -2.89 -19.88 6.27
CA GLN A 49 -2.56 -20.00 7.69
C GLN A 49 -1.51 -21.08 7.96
N ILE A 50 -1.62 -22.26 7.32
CA ILE A 50 -0.60 -23.33 7.42
C ILE A 50 0.74 -22.85 6.87
N ARG A 51 0.75 -22.15 5.72
CA ARG A 51 1.98 -21.63 5.13
C ARG A 51 2.65 -20.57 6.01
N SER A 52 1.87 -19.68 6.62
CA SER A 52 2.38 -18.69 7.57
C SER A 52 2.97 -19.38 8.80
N LEU A 53 2.25 -20.35 9.36
CA LEU A 53 2.70 -21.13 10.51
C LEU A 53 4.02 -21.84 10.23
N TYR A 54 4.16 -22.48 9.07
CA TYR A 54 5.40 -23.16 8.67
C TYR A 54 6.58 -22.20 8.51
N ARG A 55 6.37 -21.00 7.95
CA ARG A 55 7.46 -20.05 7.64
C ARG A 55 7.87 -19.19 8.83
N TYR A 56 6.90 -18.75 9.63
CA TYR A 56 7.11 -17.72 10.64
C TYR A 56 6.75 -18.19 12.06
N GLY A 57 6.16 -19.38 12.22
CA GLY A 57 5.77 -19.92 13.52
C GLY A 57 4.47 -19.35 14.09
N HIS A 58 3.76 -18.51 13.33
CA HIS A 58 2.47 -17.94 13.73
C HIS A 58 1.51 -17.85 12.55
N GLY A 59 0.20 -17.77 12.85
CA GLY A 59 -0.84 -17.51 11.86
C GLY A 59 -0.65 -16.16 11.17
N SER A 60 -1.23 -16.02 9.98
CA SER A 60 -1.12 -14.77 9.21
C SER A 60 -1.85 -13.65 9.95
N ASP A 61 -1.23 -12.47 10.06
CA ASP A 61 -1.89 -11.28 10.58
C ASP A 61 -2.80 -10.68 9.50
N CYS A 62 -4.11 -10.70 9.75
CA CYS A 62 -5.15 -10.21 8.85
C CYS A 62 -5.73 -8.85 9.29
N SER A 63 -5.16 -8.21 10.32
CA SER A 63 -5.67 -6.96 10.90
C SER A 63 -5.72 -5.81 9.89
N ASP A 64 -4.70 -5.67 9.04
CA ASP A 64 -4.65 -4.67 7.97
C ASP A 64 -5.85 -4.78 7.01
N LYS A 65 -6.21 -6.01 6.61
CA LYS A 65 -7.35 -6.24 5.72
C LYS A 65 -8.67 -5.95 6.41
N TRP A 66 -8.76 -6.21 7.71
CA TRP A 66 -9.93 -5.84 8.50
C TRP A 66 -10.07 -4.32 8.63
N ASN A 67 -8.96 -3.61 8.79
CA ASN A 67 -8.95 -2.15 8.84
C ASN A 67 -9.41 -1.54 7.50
N ASP A 68 -9.00 -2.12 6.37
CA ASP A 68 -9.48 -1.73 5.04
C ASP A 68 -11.02 -1.88 4.92
N VAL A 69 -11.59 -2.98 5.44
CA VAL A 69 -13.05 -3.19 5.46
C VAL A 69 -13.76 -2.14 6.32
N LYS A 70 -13.28 -1.93 7.56
CA LYS A 70 -13.85 -0.91 8.46
C LYS A 70 -13.79 0.49 7.86
N PHE A 71 -12.66 0.83 7.26
CA PHE A 71 -12.47 2.12 6.61
C PHE A 71 -13.45 2.27 5.44
N CYS A 72 -13.57 1.28 4.56
CA CYS A 72 -14.55 1.33 3.47
C CYS A 72 -15.98 1.55 3.96
N LEU A 73 -16.36 0.91 5.07
CA LEU A 73 -17.68 1.09 5.69
C LEU A 73 -17.86 2.48 6.31
N SER A 74 -16.82 3.09 6.87
CA SER A 74 -16.91 4.43 7.47
C SER A 74 -17.05 5.55 6.44
N MET A 75 -16.51 5.37 5.23
CA MET A 75 -16.63 6.32 4.11
C MET A 75 -17.81 6.02 3.16
N LYS A 76 -18.79 5.21 3.58
CA LYS A 76 -19.97 4.87 2.75
C LYS A 76 -20.77 6.10 2.29
N SER A 77 -20.75 7.19 3.05
CA SER A 77 -21.44 8.45 2.71
C SER A 77 -20.68 9.33 1.71
N LEU A 78 -19.42 9.04 1.42
CA LEU A 78 -18.64 9.77 0.44
C LEU A 78 -18.91 9.19 -0.96
N GLU A 79 -19.03 10.06 -1.95
CA GLU A 79 -19.30 9.66 -3.34
C GLU A 79 -18.21 10.21 -4.27
N GLY A 80 -18.02 9.55 -5.42
CA GLY A 80 -17.21 10.10 -6.48
C GLY A 80 -15.73 10.24 -6.13
N GLU A 81 -15.21 11.42 -6.46
CA GLU A 81 -13.82 11.80 -6.24
C GLU A 81 -13.42 11.90 -4.76
N GLU A 82 -14.34 12.27 -3.88
CA GLU A 82 -14.03 12.39 -2.44
C GLU A 82 -13.73 11.02 -1.83
N ARG A 83 -14.55 10.03 -2.20
CA ARG A 83 -14.35 8.63 -1.81
C ARG A 83 -13.00 8.10 -2.32
N ARG A 84 -12.67 8.41 -3.59
CA ARG A 84 -11.40 8.03 -4.19
C ARG A 84 -10.23 8.63 -3.41
N ARG A 85 -10.23 9.95 -3.17
CA ARG A 85 -9.15 10.63 -2.44
C ARG A 85 -8.98 10.12 -1.02
N ALA A 86 -10.08 9.92 -0.29
CA ALA A 86 -10.04 9.37 1.06
C ALA A 86 -9.42 7.96 1.09
N TRP A 87 -9.79 7.10 0.12
CA TRP A 87 -9.19 5.78 -0.04
C TRP A 87 -7.70 5.82 -0.37
N LEU A 88 -7.29 6.65 -1.33
CA LEU A 88 -5.87 6.78 -1.69
C LEU A 88 -5.04 7.28 -0.52
N ARG A 89 -5.56 8.22 0.26
CA ARG A 89 -4.91 8.73 1.47
C ARG A 89 -4.71 7.63 2.52
N HIS A 90 -5.75 6.86 2.84
CA HIS A 90 -5.65 5.71 3.75
C HIS A 90 -4.61 4.69 3.28
N ARG A 91 -4.59 4.38 1.98
CA ARG A 91 -3.58 3.48 1.40
C ARG A 91 -2.17 4.07 1.41
N ALA A 92 -2.03 5.38 1.22
CA ALA A 92 -0.75 6.08 1.26
C ALA A 92 -0.14 6.02 2.66
N GLU A 93 -0.96 6.21 3.70
CA GLU A 93 -0.54 6.09 5.11
C GLU A 93 -0.08 4.66 5.44
N TRP A 94 -0.82 3.65 4.99
CA TRP A 94 -0.42 2.24 5.15
C TRP A 94 0.92 1.94 4.46
N TRP A 95 1.12 2.43 3.23
CA TRP A 95 2.40 2.26 2.52
C TRP A 95 3.54 3.01 3.20
N ALA A 96 3.29 4.22 3.69
CA ALA A 96 4.29 5.02 4.39
C ALA A 96 4.80 4.33 5.66
N GLN A 97 3.91 3.75 6.47
CA GLN A 97 4.29 2.97 7.64
C GLN A 97 5.23 1.81 7.27
N ARG A 98 4.94 1.11 6.16
CA ARG A 98 5.78 -0.01 5.68
C ARG A 98 7.13 0.45 5.13
N ARG A 99 7.17 1.56 4.39
CA ARG A 99 8.43 2.11 3.85
C ARG A 99 9.36 2.62 4.94
N LEU A 100 8.81 3.18 6.02
CA LEU A 100 9.56 3.64 7.18
C LEU A 100 9.96 2.52 8.14
N SER A 101 9.28 1.38 8.08
CA SER A 101 9.81 0.15 8.66
C SER A 101 11.07 -0.30 7.90
N ARG A 102 11.80 -1.28 8.41
CA ARG A 102 13.05 -1.76 7.78
C ARG A 102 12.80 -2.12 6.32
N SER A 103 13.32 -1.29 5.41
CA SER A 103 13.09 -1.41 3.98
C SER A 103 14.39 -1.23 3.21
N SER A 104 14.41 -1.62 1.93
CA SER A 104 15.56 -1.38 1.06
C SER A 104 15.91 0.10 0.93
N GLU A 105 14.94 0.97 1.21
CA GLU A 105 15.17 2.40 1.16
C GLU A 105 16.19 2.84 2.21
N ASP A 106 16.37 2.11 3.33
CA ASP A 106 17.43 2.38 4.32
C ASP A 106 18.85 2.38 3.72
N VAL A 107 19.04 1.71 2.58
CA VAL A 107 20.31 1.66 1.85
C VAL A 107 20.27 2.49 0.56
N TRP A 108 19.11 2.57 -0.11
CA TRP A 108 18.97 3.18 -1.43
C TRP A 108 17.91 4.27 -1.47
N ASP A 109 18.27 5.48 -1.87
CA ASP A 109 17.29 6.56 -2.03
C ASP A 109 16.44 6.37 -3.30
N VAL A 110 15.18 6.83 -3.23
CA VAL A 110 14.28 6.79 -4.38
C VAL A 110 14.80 7.71 -5.48
N ARG A 111 14.82 7.17 -6.70
CA ARG A 111 15.25 7.89 -7.89
C ARG A 111 14.29 9.04 -8.22
N THR A 112 14.84 10.23 -8.46
CA THR A 112 14.11 11.44 -8.85
C THR A 112 14.00 11.61 -10.37
N GLU A 113 14.94 11.06 -11.13
CA GLU A 113 15.04 11.21 -12.59
C GLU A 113 14.69 9.91 -13.31
N PRO A 114 14.03 9.94 -14.48
CA PRO A 114 13.77 8.73 -15.26
C PRO A 114 15.07 8.05 -15.70
N LEU A 115 15.00 6.74 -15.94
CA LEU A 115 16.13 6.02 -16.51
C LEU A 115 16.42 6.53 -17.93
N PRO A 116 17.70 6.60 -18.34
CA PRO A 116 18.01 6.84 -19.74
C PRO A 116 17.41 5.73 -20.60
N PRO A 117 17.03 6.02 -21.86
CA PRO A 117 16.47 5.03 -22.76
C PRO A 117 17.44 3.86 -22.94
N LEU A 118 16.91 2.63 -22.90
CA LEU A 118 17.71 1.43 -23.10
C LEU A 118 18.37 1.48 -24.48
N GLN A 119 19.70 1.47 -24.51
CA GLN A 119 20.47 1.40 -25.74
C GLN A 119 20.35 -0.02 -26.30
N ARG A 120 19.48 -0.21 -27.29
CA ARG A 120 19.50 -1.43 -28.11
C ARG A 120 20.69 -1.33 -29.06
N HIS A 121 21.76 -2.05 -28.75
CA HIS A 121 22.83 -2.27 -29.72
C HIS A 121 22.29 -3.21 -30.81
N SER A 122 22.28 -2.77 -32.06
CA SER A 122 22.00 -3.64 -33.21
C SER A 122 23.21 -4.56 -33.40
N SER A 123 22.96 -5.88 -33.37
CA SER A 123 23.93 -6.89 -33.82
C SER A 123 24.31 -6.70 -35.28
#